data_AF-A0A3D6DXL9-F1
#
_entry.id   AF-A0A3D6DXL9-F1
#
_cell.length_a   1.000
_cell.length_b   1.000
_cell.length_c   1.000
_cell.angle_alpha   90.00
_cell.angle_beta   90.00
_cell.angle_gamma   90.00
#
_symmetry.space_group_name_H-M   'P 1'
#
loop_
_entity.id
_entity.type
_entity.pdbx_description
1 polymer ?
#
loop_
_entity_poly.entity_id
_entity_poly.type
_entity_poly.pdbx_seq_one_letter_code
_entity_poly.pdbx_strand_id
1 'polypeptide(L)'
;RVAVDRETGDFETFRRWEVVADEDFLDEEQTIPLSEALEQDPEVEVGDFLEEALEPVDFGRIGAQAAKQVILQKIRDAEREQILNDFLGRKEHLVTG
;
A
#
# COMPACT_ATOMS: atom_id res chain seq x y z
N ARG A 1 2.91 4.70 4.05
CA ARG A 1 1.47 4.48 3.71
C ARG A 1 0.93 5.72 2.99
N VAL A 2 -0.13 5.60 2.19
CA VAL A 2 -0.86 6.74 1.63
C VAL A 2 -2.35 6.60 1.98
N ALA A 3 -2.94 7.62 2.59
CA ALA A 3 -4.38 7.73 2.81
C ALA A 3 -4.97 8.56 1.67
N VAL A 4 -6.08 8.11 1.06
CA VAL A 4 -6.71 8.83 -0.06
C VAL A 4 -8.19 9.00 0.24
N ASP A 5 -8.66 10.24 0.18
CA ASP A 5 -10.09 10.57 0.17
C ASP A 5 -10.67 10.12 -1.17
N ARG A 6 -11.71 9.27 -1.12
CA ARG A 6 -12.29 8.68 -2.33
C ARG A 6 -13.26 9.61 -3.06
N GLU A 7 -13.73 10.67 -2.41
CA GLU A 7 -14.64 11.65 -3.00
C GLU A 7 -13.87 12.79 -3.68
N THR A 8 -12.88 13.37 -2.99
CA THR A 8 -12.10 14.50 -3.51
C THR A 8 -10.87 14.05 -4.27
N GLY A 9 -10.31 12.89 -3.93
CA GLY A 9 -9.02 12.42 -4.44
C GLY A 9 -7.81 13.02 -3.71
N ASP A 10 -8.03 13.83 -2.68
CA ASP A 10 -6.95 14.35 -1.84
C ASP A 10 -6.27 13.20 -1.10
N PHE A 11 -4.97 13.34 -0.85
CA PHE A 11 -4.21 12.29 -0.21
C PHE A 11 -3.18 12.83 0.77
N GLU A 12 -2.91 12.02 1.79
CA GLU A 12 -1.89 12.25 2.79
C GLU A 12 -0.87 11.11 2.74
N THR A 13 0.41 11.47 2.81
CA THR A 13 1.52 10.52 2.78
C THR A 13 2.14 10.37 4.15
N PHE A 14 2.47 9.13 4.52
CA PHE A 14 3.05 8.82 5.82
C PHE A 14 4.27 7.92 5.64
N ARG A 15 5.37 8.24 6.31
CA ARG A 15 6.41 7.27 6.62
C ARG A 15 5.89 6.34 7.71
N ARG A 16 6.31 5.07 7.66
CA ARG A 16 5.84 4.06 8.61
C ARG A 16 7.04 3.23 9.06
N TRP A 17 7.18 3.04 10.36
CA TRP A 17 8.14 2.12 10.95
C TRP A 17 7.40 1.01 11.67
N GLU A 18 7.83 -0.23 11.49
CA GLU A 18 7.36 -1.36 12.27
C GLU A 18 8.00 -1.34 13.66
N VAL A 19 7.18 -1.47 14.71
CA VAL A 19 7.67 -1.55 16.08
C VAL A 19 8.18 -2.96 16.32
N VAL A 20 9.46 -3.06 16.64
CA VAL A 20 10.16 -4.34 16.88
C VAL A 20 10.71 -4.39 18.31
N ALA A 21 10.98 -5.59 18.81
CA ALA A 21 11.71 -5.73 20.06
C ALA A 21 13.11 -5.09 19.92
N ASP A 22 13.63 -4.51 21.00
CA ASP A 22 14.92 -3.80 20.99
C ASP A 22 16.09 -4.66 20.46
N GLU A 23 16.02 -5.98 20.69
CA GLU A 23 17.03 -6.95 20.21
C GLU A 23 16.92 -7.27 18.72
N ASP A 24 15.75 -7.04 18.11
CA ASP A 24 15.45 -7.31 16.70
C ASP A 24 15.63 -6.05 15.82
N PHE A 25 16.05 -4.93 16.41
CA PHE A 25 16.27 -3.67 15.69
C PHE A 25 17.51 -3.76 14.78
N LEU A 26 17.27 -3.94 13.48
CA LEU A 26 18.31 -4.12 12.46
C LEU A 26 18.26 -3.08 11.33
N ASP A 27 17.11 -2.44 11.11
CA ASP A 27 16.88 -1.52 10.00
C ASP A 27 16.18 -0.25 10.48
N GLU A 28 16.94 0.81 10.70
CA GLU A 28 16.43 2.14 11.12
C GLU A 28 15.54 2.82 10.07
N GLU A 29 15.59 2.37 8.81
CA GLU A 29 14.77 2.96 7.76
C GLU A 29 13.32 2.45 7.82
N GLN A 30 13.13 1.21 8.28
CA GLN A 30 11.87 0.47 8.24
C GLN A 30 11.32 0.08 9.62
N THR A 31 12.15 0.06 10.67
CA THR A 31 11.78 -0.40 12.02
C THR A 31 12.15 0.63 13.08
N ILE A 32 11.52 0.52 14.25
CA ILE A 32 11.80 1.33 15.44
C ILE A 32 11.75 0.41 16.68
N PRO A 33 12.69 0.51 17.63
CA PRO A 33 12.67 -0.32 18.82
C PRO A 33 11.50 0.06 19.73
N LEU A 34 10.93 -0.92 20.42
CA LEU A 34 9.78 -0.73 21.32
C LEU A 34 10.05 0.36 22.37
N SER A 35 11.27 0.42 22.92
CA SER A 35 11.62 1.44 23.92
C SER A 35 11.46 2.86 23.39
N GLU A 36 11.85 3.13 22.14
CA GLU A 36 11.70 4.43 21.49
C GLU A 36 10.27 4.67 21.03
N ALA A 37 9.60 3.63 20.54
CA ALA A 37 8.21 3.71 20.10
C ALA A 37 7.28 4.13 21.26
N LEU A 38 7.50 3.59 22.46
CA LEU A 38 6.74 3.92 23.67
C LEU A 38 6.92 5.36 24.15
N GLU A 39 8.00 6.05 23.74
CA GLU A 39 8.16 7.48 24.03
C GLU A 39 7.23 8.35 23.18
N GLN A 40 6.83 7.87 21.99
CA GLN A 40 5.96 8.57 21.06
C GLN A 40 4.48 8.19 21.28
N ASP A 41 4.21 6.90 21.44
CA ASP A 41 2.88 6.36 21.71
C ASP A 41 2.95 5.30 22.81
N PRO A 42 2.49 5.61 24.04
CA PRO A 42 2.53 4.67 25.17
C PRO A 42 1.67 3.42 25.00
N GLU A 43 0.75 3.39 24.05
CA GLU A 43 -0.15 2.24 23.81
C GLU A 43 0.36 1.29 22.73
N VAL A 44 1.52 1.56 22.12
CA VAL A 44 2.06 0.79 21.00
C VAL A 44 2.69 -0.53 21.43
N GLU A 45 2.45 -1.60 20.67
CA GLU A 45 2.99 -2.93 20.91
C GLU A 45 3.94 -3.38 19.78
N VAL A 46 4.71 -4.44 20.02
CA VAL A 46 5.55 -5.05 18.96
C VAL A 46 4.65 -5.60 17.86
N GLY A 47 4.98 -5.28 16.61
CA GLY A 47 4.19 -5.59 15.42
C GLY A 47 3.20 -4.50 15.01
N ASP A 48 2.98 -3.49 15.87
CA ASP A 48 2.31 -2.26 15.46
C ASP A 48 3.23 -1.40 14.61
N PHE A 49 2.71 -0.27 14.17
CA PHE A 49 3.47 0.65 13.34
C PHE A 49 3.23 2.09 13.75
N LEU A 50 4.34 2.82 13.90
CA LEU A 50 4.31 4.27 14.06
C LEU A 50 4.34 4.95 12.71
N GLU A 51 3.61 6.05 12.60
CA GLU A 51 3.46 6.81 11.37
C GLU A 51 3.82 8.28 11.55
N GLU A 52 4.64 8.79 10.63
CA GLU A 52 4.99 10.21 10.55
C GLU A 52 4.45 10.78 9.24
N ALA A 53 3.72 11.90 9.34
CA ALA A 53 3.20 12.59 8.17
C ALA A 53 4.35 13.20 7.35
N LEU A 54 4.31 12.99 6.03
CA LEU A 54 5.27 13.53 5.09
C LEU A 54 4.61 14.56 4.18
N GLU A 55 5.38 15.56 3.78
CA GLU A 55 4.96 16.49 2.75
C GLU A 55 4.77 15.76 1.41
N PRO A 56 3.67 16.07 0.68
CA PRO A 56 3.44 15.50 -0.63
C PRO A 56 4.56 15.88 -1.62
N VAL A 57 5.09 14.89 -2.32
CA VAL A 57 6.10 15.10 -3.36
C VAL A 57 5.42 15.40 -4.70
N ASP A 58 5.87 16.42 -5.41
CA ASP A 58 5.40 16.69 -6.77
C ASP A 58 6.04 15.71 -7.77
N PHE A 59 5.20 14.94 -8.45
CA PHE A 59 5.59 13.87 -9.37
C PHE A 59 5.92 14.38 -10.79
N GLY A 60 5.51 15.61 -11.11
CA GLY A 60 5.69 16.23 -12.42
C GLY A 60 5.17 15.36 -13.59
N ARG A 61 5.65 15.66 -14.80
CA ARG A 61 5.17 15.00 -16.02
C ARG A 61 5.51 13.52 -16.10
N ILE A 62 6.70 13.13 -15.65
CA ILE A 62 7.19 11.74 -15.74
C ILE A 62 6.38 10.85 -14.80
N GLY A 63 6.21 11.26 -13.54
CA GLY A 63 5.42 10.51 -12.57
C GLY A 63 3.95 10.43 -12.99
N ALA A 64 3.37 11.50 -13.55
CA ALA A 64 2.02 11.46 -14.11
C ALA A 64 1.88 10.44 -15.26
N GLN A 65 2.87 10.33 -16.15
CA GLN A 65 2.87 9.34 -17.22
C GLN A 65 3.02 7.91 -16.69
N ALA A 66 3.87 7.70 -15.69
CA ALA A 66 4.02 6.41 -15.03
C ALA A 66 2.71 6.01 -14.34
N ALA A 67 2.07 6.92 -13.61
CA ALA A 67 0.79 6.70 -12.96
C ALA A 67 -0.28 6.27 -13.98
N LYS A 68 -0.37 6.94 -15.13
CA LYS A 68 -1.29 6.55 -16.21
C LYS A 68 -1.05 5.11 -16.67
N GLN A 69 0.21 4.71 -16.85
CA GLN A 69 0.54 3.34 -17.24
C GLN A 69 0.15 2.32 -16.16
N VAL A 70 0.42 2.62 -14.89
CA VAL A 70 0.03 1.78 -13.76
C VAL A 70 -1.49 1.62 -13.69
N ILE A 71 -2.25 2.70 -13.87
CA ILE A 71 -3.72 2.66 -13.89
C ILE A 71 -4.22 1.77 -15.02
N LEU A 72 -3.71 1.95 -16.25
CA LEU A 72 -4.09 1.12 -17.40
C LEU A 72 -3.75 -0.35 -17.18
N GLN A 73 -2.63 -0.65 -16.52
CA GLN A 73 -2.25 -2.01 -16.18
C GLN A 73 -3.22 -2.63 -15.15
N LYS A 74 -3.55 -1.90 -14.08
CA LYS A 74 -4.51 -2.35 -13.05
C LYS A 74 -5.90 -2.60 -13.62
N ILE A 75 -6.37 -1.78 -14.57
CA ILE A 75 -7.65 -2.00 -15.26
C ILE A 75 -7.61 -3.33 -16.03
N ARG A 76 -6.56 -3.57 -16.82
CA ARG A 76 -6.42 -4.83 -17.58
C ARG A 76 -6.35 -6.05 -16.67
N ASP A 77 -5.66 -5.94 -15.54
CA ASP A 77 -5.54 -7.05 -14.60
C ASP A 77 -6.88 -7.35 -13.94
N ALA A 78 -7.66 -6.32 -13.56
CA ALA A 78 -9.02 -6.48 -13.04
C ALA A 78 -9.98 -7.09 -14.09
N GLU A 79 -9.90 -6.64 -15.35
CA GLU A 79 -10.69 -7.22 -16.46
C GLU A 79 -10.36 -8.69 -16.68
N ARG A 80 -9.07 -9.07 -16.65
CA ARG A 80 -8.66 -10.48 -16.77
C ARG A 80 -9.15 -11.33 -15.61
N GLU A 81 -9.02 -10.81 -14.39
CA GLU A 81 -9.51 -11.49 -13.19
C GLU A 81 -11.02 -11.71 -13.27
N GLN A 82 -11.77 -10.71 -13.71
CA GLN A 82 -13.22 -10.84 -13.94
C GLN A 82 -13.54 -11.90 -15.00
N ILE A 83 -12.86 -11.90 -16.15
CA ILE A 83 -13.07 -12.91 -17.21
C ILE A 83 -12.76 -14.32 -16.69
N LEU A 84 -11.67 -14.47 -15.93
CA LEU A 84 -11.30 -15.76 -15.34
C LEU A 84 -12.36 -16.22 -14.34
N ASN A 85 -12.84 -15.33 -13.47
CA ASN A 85 -13.89 -15.62 -12.51
C ASN A 85 -15.20 -16.03 -13.21
N ASP A 86 -15.57 -15.33 -14.28
CA ASP A 86 -16.74 -15.68 -15.10
C ASP A 86 -16.57 -17.04 -15.78
N PHE A 87 -15.38 -17.35 -16.30
CA PHE A 87 -15.07 -18.65 -16.89
C PHE A 87 -15.13 -19.79 -15.86
N LEU A 88 -14.51 -19.61 -14.68
CA LEU A 88 -14.53 -20.60 -13.59
C LEU A 88 -15.94 -20.80 -13.01
N GLY A 89 -16.74 -19.72 -12.95
CA GLY A 89 -18.14 -19.77 -12.51
C GLY A 89 -19.03 -20.55 -13.48
N ARG A 90 -18.72 -20.50 -14.78
CA ARG A 90 -19.35 -21.35 -15.81
C ARG A 90 -18.74 -22.75 -15.76
N LYS A 91 -19.10 -23.55 -14.75
CA LYS A 91 -18.71 -24.96 -14.65
C LYS A 91 -18.93 -25.69 -15.99
N GLU A 92 -17.83 -26.01 -16.66
CA GLU A 92 -17.68 -26.81 -17.88
C GLU A 92 -18.75 -26.64 -18.95
N HIS A 93 -18.59 -25.67 -19.85
CA HIS A 93 -19.20 -25.77 -21.18
C HIS A 93 -18.08 -25.68 -22.22
N LEU A 94 -17.98 -26.71 -23.05
CA LEU A 94 -16.96 -26.84 -24.10
C LEU A 94 -17.12 -25.67 -25.09
N VAL A 95 -16.17 -24.73 -25.09
CA VAL A 95 -16.19 -23.58 -25.99
C VAL A 95 -15.48 -23.98 -27.28
N THR A 96 -16.24 -24.14 -28.37
CA THR A 96 -15.68 -24.28 -29.72
C THR A 96 -15.43 -22.89 -30.31
N GLY A 97 -14.18 -22.60 -30.66
CA GLY A 97 -13.76 -21.36 -31.33
C GLY A 97 -13.85 -21.42 -32.84
#